data_AF-A0AA35CL18-F1
#
_entry.id   AF-A0AA35CL18-F1
#
_cell.length_a   1.000
_cell.length_b   1.000
_cell.length_c   1.000
_cell.angle_alpha   90.00
_cell.angle_beta   90.00
_cell.angle_gamma   90.00
#
_symmetry.space_group_name_H-M   'P 1'
#
loop_
_entity.id
_entity.type
_entity.pdbx_description
1 polymer ?
#
loop_
_entity_poly.entity_id
_entity_poly.type
_entity_poly.pdbx_seq_one_letter_code
_entity_poly.pdbx_strand_id
1 'polypeptide(L)'
;MTPPLGLALATWLAPRKFTQEEREAGKAAAVLGISFITEGAIPFAAADPLRVIPSIMAGSAVTAALSMAFGATLRAPHGGIFVLPIPGVVGNLGLYALSILAGTLITAGAVIALKPELAPAARPAGRVPAGAH
;
A
#
# COMPACT_ATOMS: atom_id res chain seq x y z
N MET A 1 4.21 8.79 0.28
CA MET A 1 4.43 7.52 1.02
C MET A 1 3.17 6.71 1.29
N THR A 2 1.98 7.33 1.37
CA THR A 2 0.72 6.62 1.64
C THR A 2 0.31 5.59 0.58
N PRO A 3 0.60 5.76 -0.73
CA PRO A 3 0.31 4.74 -1.73
C PRO A 3 0.94 3.35 -1.44
N PRO A 4 2.28 3.21 -1.33
CA PRO A 4 2.90 1.91 -1.08
C PRO A 4 2.56 1.36 0.32
N LEU A 5 2.39 2.21 1.34
CA LEU A 5 1.95 1.76 2.67
C LEU A 5 0.54 1.19 2.64
N GLY A 6 -0.38 1.86 1.94
CA GLY A 6 -1.77 1.41 1.82
C GLY A 6 -1.90 0.11 1.04
N LEU A 7 -1.11 -0.05 -0.02
CA LEU A 7 -1.06 -1.28 -0.81
C LEU A 7 -0.45 -2.43 -0.01
N ALA A 8 0.65 -2.20 0.69
CA ALA A 8 1.24 -3.19 1.59
C ALA A 8 0.22 -3.65 2.65
N LEU A 9 -0.43 -2.70 3.32
CA LEU A 9 -1.47 -2.99 4.30
C LEU A 9 -2.63 -3.78 3.69
N ALA A 10 -3.07 -3.43 2.47
CA ALA A 10 -4.14 -4.14 1.79
C ALA A 10 -3.79 -5.61 1.51
N THR A 11 -2.54 -5.89 1.12
CA THR A 11 -2.10 -7.27 0.89
C THR A 11 -2.10 -8.13 2.16
N TRP A 12 -1.88 -7.52 3.33
CA TRP A 12 -1.94 -8.20 4.62
C TRP A 12 -3.37 -8.39 5.12
N LEU A 13 -4.24 -7.40 4.93
CA LEU A 13 -5.63 -7.44 5.40
C LEU A 13 -6.54 -8.32 4.53
N ALA A 14 -6.32 -8.35 3.22
CA ALA A 14 -7.16 -9.11 2.29
C ALA A 14 -6.32 -9.96 1.31
N PRO A 15 -5.45 -10.86 1.79
CA PRO A 15 -4.49 -11.58 0.95
C PRO A 15 -5.16 -12.31 -0.23
N ARG A 16 -6.38 -12.83 -0.03
CA ARG A 16 -7.16 -13.54 -1.07
C ARG A 16 -7.50 -12.71 -2.31
N LYS A 17 -7.41 -11.37 -2.24
CA LYS A 17 -7.63 -10.44 -3.36
C LYS A 17 -6.35 -10.11 -4.14
N PHE A 18 -5.20 -10.63 -3.69
CA PHE A 18 -3.88 -10.33 -4.25
C PHE A 18 -3.15 -11.58 -4.67
N THR A 19 -2.46 -11.52 -5.81
CA THR A 19 -1.66 -12.64 -6.34
C THR A 19 -0.43 -12.88 -5.45
N GLN A 20 0.28 -13.97 -5.69
CA GLN A 20 1.50 -14.23 -4.94
C GLN A 20 2.56 -13.15 -5.19
N GLU A 21 2.69 -12.69 -6.44
CA GLU A 21 3.59 -11.61 -6.84
C GLU A 21 3.21 -10.29 -6.16
N GLU A 22 1.91 -9.96 -6.11
CA GLU A 22 1.43 -8.74 -5.44
C GLU A 22 1.69 -8.79 -3.93
N ARG A 23 1.59 -9.96 -3.29
CA ARG A 23 1.90 -10.10 -1.85
C ARG A 23 3.39 -9.94 -1.56
N GLU A 24 4.26 -10.48 -2.42
CA GLU A 24 5.71 -10.26 -2.30
C GLU A 24 6.07 -8.80 -2.58
N ALA A 25 5.47 -8.19 -3.60
CA ALA A 25 5.58 -6.76 -3.86
C ALA A 25 5.08 -5.92 -2.68
N GLY A 26 4.06 -6.40 -1.93
CA GLY A 26 3.54 -5.75 -0.73
C GLY A 26 4.57 -5.63 0.40
N LYS A 27 5.42 -6.65 0.59
CA LYS A 27 6.51 -6.59 1.56
C LYS A 27 7.54 -5.53 1.17
N ALA A 28 7.94 -5.50 -0.10
CA ALA A 28 8.83 -4.46 -0.62
C ALA A 28 8.21 -3.07 -0.51
N ALA A 29 6.93 -2.93 -0.86
CA ALA A 29 6.17 -1.68 -0.76
C ALA A 29 6.09 -1.17 0.68
N ALA A 30 6.00 -2.04 1.69
CA ALA A 30 6.06 -1.61 3.09
C ALA A 30 7.38 -0.90 3.42
N VAL A 31 8.51 -1.51 3.06
CA VAL A 31 9.86 -0.96 3.34
C VAL A 31 10.10 0.34 2.57
N LEU A 32 9.72 0.36 1.29
CA LEU A 32 9.83 1.54 0.43
C LEU A 32 8.93 2.66 0.92
N GLY A 33 7.68 2.35 1.28
CA GLY A 33 6.73 3.31 1.83
C GLY A 33 7.20 3.94 3.14
N ILE A 34 7.76 3.16 4.05
CA ILE A 34 8.37 3.67 5.27
C ILE A 34 9.53 4.63 4.94
N SER A 35 10.24 4.41 3.83
CA SER A 35 11.35 5.24 3.35
C SER A 35 10.92 6.43 2.47
N PHE A 36 9.61 6.70 2.36
CA PHE A 36 9.02 7.71 1.45
C PHE A 36 9.17 7.43 -0.05
N ILE A 37 9.58 6.22 -0.42
CA ILE A 37 9.72 5.81 -1.82
C ILE A 37 8.36 5.31 -2.31
N THR A 38 7.77 6.03 -3.26
CA THR A 38 6.41 5.76 -3.79
C THR A 38 6.36 4.71 -4.88
N GLU A 39 7.52 4.36 -5.44
CA GLU A 39 7.73 3.44 -6.55
C GLU A 39 7.28 2.02 -6.21
N GLY A 40 7.21 1.67 -4.91
CA GLY A 40 6.62 0.42 -4.45
C GLY A 40 5.15 0.22 -4.86
N ALA A 41 4.45 1.28 -5.28
CA ALA A 41 3.08 1.19 -5.80
C ALA A 41 3.01 0.85 -7.31
N ILE A 42 4.09 1.07 -8.08
CA ILE A 42 4.13 0.82 -9.52
C ILE A 42 3.73 -0.62 -9.90
N PRO A 43 4.26 -1.69 -9.28
CA PRO A 43 3.87 -3.05 -9.66
C PRO A 43 2.38 -3.33 -9.47
N PHE A 44 1.74 -2.74 -8.46
CA PHE A 44 0.31 -2.86 -8.23
C PHE A 44 -0.51 -2.08 -9.25
N ALA A 45 -0.09 -0.85 -9.56
CA ALA A 45 -0.76 -0.01 -10.56
C ALA A 45 -0.63 -0.61 -11.97
N ALA A 46 0.47 -1.29 -12.27
CA ALA A 46 0.65 -2.02 -13.53
C ALA A 46 -0.27 -3.25 -13.62
N ALA A 47 -0.50 -3.94 -12.50
CA ALA A 47 -1.34 -5.15 -12.45
C ALA A 47 -2.85 -4.85 -12.50
N ASP A 48 -3.32 -3.82 -11.79
CA ASP A 48 -4.75 -3.42 -11.75
C ASP A 48 -4.90 -1.89 -11.73
N PRO A 49 -4.62 -1.20 -12.86
CA PRO A 49 -4.57 0.26 -12.91
C PRO A 49 -5.90 0.92 -12.56
N LEU A 50 -7.01 0.35 -13.04
CA LEU A 50 -8.34 0.92 -12.88
C LEU A 50 -8.80 0.97 -11.43
N ARG A 51 -8.32 0.06 -10.57
CA ARG A 51 -8.70 0.02 -9.15
C ARG A 51 -7.61 0.60 -8.26
N VAL A 52 -6.34 0.36 -8.58
CA VAL A 52 -5.22 0.83 -7.77
C VAL A 52 -5.03 2.33 -7.88
N ILE A 53 -5.03 2.90 -9.09
CA ILE A 53 -4.75 4.33 -9.30
C ILE A 53 -5.78 5.22 -8.57
N PRO A 54 -7.09 5.01 -8.71
CA PRO A 54 -8.07 5.81 -7.96
C PRO A 54 -7.94 5.64 -6.44
N SER A 55 -7.62 4.43 -5.96
CA SER A 55 -7.46 4.14 -4.53
C SER A 55 -6.28 4.92 -3.93
N ILE A 56 -5.12 4.89 -4.59
CA ILE A 56 -3.93 5.61 -4.11
C ILE A 56 -4.09 7.12 -4.24
N MET A 57 -4.81 7.60 -5.26
CA MET A 57 -5.14 9.02 -5.41
C MET A 57 -6.02 9.50 -4.26
N ALA A 58 -7.08 8.75 -3.92
CA ALA A 58 -7.98 9.09 -2.82
C ALA A 58 -7.23 9.19 -1.49
N GLY A 59 -6.42 8.19 -1.14
CA GLY A 59 -5.64 8.23 0.10
C GLY A 59 -4.58 9.33 0.13
N SER A 60 -3.92 9.59 -1.00
CA SER A 60 -2.95 10.68 -1.12
C SER A 60 -3.62 12.05 -0.95
N ALA A 61 -4.79 12.25 -1.56
CA ALA A 61 -5.57 13.47 -1.44
C ALA A 61 -6.01 13.73 0.01
N VAL A 62 -6.50 12.70 0.72
CA VAL A 62 -6.85 12.83 2.15
C VAL A 62 -5.62 13.16 3.00
N THR A 63 -4.49 12.50 2.74
CA THR A 63 -3.23 12.79 3.45
C THR A 63 -2.81 14.24 3.27
N ALA A 64 -2.86 14.74 2.03
CA ALA A 64 -2.49 16.11 1.70
C ALA A 64 -3.44 17.12 2.36
N ALA A 65 -4.75 16.92 2.24
CA ALA A 65 -5.76 17.80 2.83
C ALA A 65 -5.62 17.89 4.37
N LEU A 66 -5.46 16.75 5.05
CA LEU A 66 -5.28 16.72 6.51
C LEU A 66 -3.95 17.36 6.92
N SER A 67 -2.86 17.07 6.21
CA SER A 67 -1.54 17.66 6.51
C SER A 67 -1.57 19.19 6.37
N MET A 68 -2.26 19.71 5.34
CA MET A 68 -2.44 21.15 5.15
C MET A 68 -3.35 21.76 6.23
N ALA A 69 -4.47 21.10 6.55
CA ALA A 69 -5.41 21.56 7.57
C ALA A 69 -4.76 21.63 8.96
N PHE A 70 -3.89 20.68 9.29
CA PHE A 70 -3.15 20.65 10.55
C PHE A 70 -1.87 21.50 10.55
N GLY A 71 -1.55 22.19 9.45
CA GLY A 71 -0.32 22.97 9.33
C GLY A 71 0.94 22.12 9.53
N ALA A 72 0.88 20.83 9.19
CA ALA A 72 2.02 19.94 9.27
C ALA A 72 3.06 20.37 8.23
N THR A 73 4.31 20.53 8.68
CA THR A 73 5.42 20.92 7.81
C THR A 73 6.50 19.85 7.85
N LEU A 74 7.11 19.54 6.70
CA LEU A 74 8.24 18.64 6.60
C LEU A 74 9.35 19.35 5.85
N ARG A 75 10.47 19.63 6.54
CA ARG A 75 11.63 20.32 5.94
C ARG A 75 12.59 19.38 5.23
N ALA A 76 12.46 18.07 5.45
CA ALA A 76 13.27 17.06 4.77
C ALA A 76 12.70 16.77 3.37
N PRO A 77 13.52 16.77 2.30
CA PRO A 77 13.06 16.49 0.94
C PRO A 77 12.58 15.05 0.76
N HIS A 78 13.29 14.09 1.36
CA HIS A 78 12.97 12.67 1.34
C HIS A 78 13.82 11.99 2.42
N GLY A 79 13.19 11.29 3.36
CA GLY A 79 13.92 10.64 4.44
C GLY A 79 13.13 9.62 5.25
N GLY A 80 11.92 9.28 4.81
CA GLY A 80 11.16 8.22 5.46
C GLY A 80 10.60 8.58 6.83
N ILE A 81 10.22 7.54 7.56
CA ILE A 81 9.96 7.60 9.00
C ILE A 81 11.22 8.04 9.78
N PHE A 82 12.41 7.86 9.19
CA PHE A 82 13.70 8.10 9.82
C PHE A 82 14.00 9.58 10.08
N VAL A 83 13.31 10.50 9.38
CA VAL A 83 13.41 11.94 9.63
C VAL A 83 12.40 12.45 10.67
N LEU A 84 11.38 11.66 11.01
CA LEU A 84 10.37 12.03 12.01
C LEU A 84 10.93 12.29 13.43
N PRO A 85 11.93 11.55 13.95
CA PRO A 85 12.47 11.79 15.29
C PRO A 85 13.44 12.98 15.37
N ILE A 86 13.77 13.63 14.25
CA ILE A 86 14.72 14.75 14.24
C ILE A 86 14.00 16.03 14.73
N PRO A 87 14.44 16.66 15.83
CA PRO A 87 13.79 17.85 16.38
C PRO A 87 13.74 19.00 15.36
N GLY A 88 12.57 19.60 15.18
CA GLY A 88 12.39 20.78 14.30
C GLY A 88 12.33 20.48 12.80
N VAL A 89 12.45 19.22 12.39
CA VAL A 89 12.31 18.81 10.97
C VAL A 89 10.84 18.63 10.57
N VAL A 90 10.01 18.17 11.50
CA VAL A 90 8.57 17.98 11.30
C VAL A 90 7.77 18.86 12.26
N GLY A 91 6.99 19.79 11.72
CA GLY A 91 6.00 20.54 12.47
C GLY A 91 4.75 19.70 12.70
N ASN A 92 4.17 19.76 13.89
CA ASN A 92 2.96 19.00 14.27
C ASN A 92 3.07 17.49 13.98
N LEU A 93 4.19 16.88 14.38
CA LEU A 93 4.53 15.49 14.08
C LEU A 93 3.39 14.49 14.35
N GLY A 94 2.68 14.61 15.48
CA GLY A 94 1.56 13.73 15.80
C GLY A 94 0.41 13.83 14.80
N LEU A 95 0.06 15.05 14.39
CA LEU A 95 -0.99 15.28 13.38
C LEU A 95 -0.52 14.88 11.98
N TYR A 96 0.76 15.04 11.67
CA TYR A 96 1.34 14.56 10.42
C TYR A 96 1.29 13.03 10.32
N ALA A 97 1.67 12.33 11.39
CA ALA A 97 1.56 10.88 11.48
C ALA A 97 0.11 10.41 11.35
N LEU A 98 -0.84 11.13 11.98
CA LEU A 98 -2.27 10.86 11.85
C LEU A 98 -2.75 11.01 10.40
N SER A 99 -2.32 12.06 9.69
CA SER A 99 -2.65 12.27 8.28
C SER A 99 -2.14 11.12 7.39
N ILE A 100 -0.91 10.66 7.62
CA ILE A 100 -0.33 9.52 6.89
C ILE A 100 -1.12 8.24 7.18
N LEU A 101 -1.46 8.00 8.45
CA LEU A 101 -2.24 6.84 8.85
C LEU A 101 -3.64 6.86 8.19
N ALA A 102 -4.31 8.00 8.23
CA ALA A 102 -5.62 8.18 7.61
C ALA A 102 -5.59 7.88 6.11
N GLY A 103 -4.65 8.47 5.37
CA GLY A 103 -4.51 8.20 3.93
C GLY A 103 -4.11 6.77 3.59
N THR A 104 -3.29 6.14 4.43
CA THR A 104 -2.93 4.72 4.31
C THR A 104 -4.15 3.83 4.46
N LEU A 105 -4.99 4.08 5.46
CA LEU A 105 -6.23 3.35 5.71
C LEU A 105 -7.26 3.56 4.58
N ILE A 106 -7.41 4.79 4.09
CA ILE A 106 -8.27 5.11 2.93
C ILE A 106 -7.81 4.32 1.70
N THR A 107 -6.50 4.34 1.41
CA THR A 107 -5.93 3.61 0.27
C THR A 107 -6.21 2.11 0.39
N ALA A 108 -5.92 1.53 1.55
CA ALA A 108 -6.12 0.11 1.81
C ALA A 108 -7.60 -0.27 1.72
N GLY A 109 -8.48 0.49 2.35
CA GLY A 109 -9.93 0.27 2.32
C GLY A 109 -10.49 0.36 0.90
N ALA A 110 -10.11 1.40 0.15
CA ALA A 110 -10.56 1.59 -1.22
C ALA A 110 -10.14 0.43 -2.13
N VAL A 111 -8.86 0.02 -2.09
CA VAL A 111 -8.39 -1.06 -2.97
C VAL A 111 -8.99 -2.42 -2.58
N ILE A 112 -9.18 -2.68 -1.28
CA ILE A 112 -9.84 -3.91 -0.79
C ILE A 112 -11.30 -3.96 -1.24
N ALA A 113 -12.00 -2.83 -1.17
CA ALA A 113 -13.40 -2.72 -1.57
C ALA A 113 -13.57 -2.90 -3.09
N LEU A 114 -12.65 -2.36 -3.88
CA LEU A 114 -12.72 -2.40 -5.35
C LEU A 114 -12.23 -3.73 -5.93
N LYS A 115 -11.16 -4.34 -5.38
CA LYS A 115 -10.62 -5.60 -5.92
C LYS A 115 -11.52 -6.79 -5.60
N PRO A 116 -11.85 -7.64 -6.59
CA PRO A 116 -12.54 -8.90 -6.35
C PRO A 116 -11.61 -9.91 -5.67
N GLU A 117 -12.20 -10.95 -5.07
CA GLU A 117 -11.40 -12.11 -4.66
C GLU A 117 -10.86 -12.84 -5.89
N LEU A 118 -9.62 -13.33 -5.79
CA LEU A 118 -9.07 -14.18 -6.84
C LEU A 118 -9.78 -15.53 -6.80
N ALA A 119 -10.21 -16.02 -7.97
CA ALA A 119 -10.78 -17.34 -8.08
C ALA A 119 -9.79 -18.41 -7.58
N PRO A 120 -10.23 -19.43 -6.83
CA PRO A 120 -9.35 -20.52 -6.44
C PRO A 120 -8.71 -21.15 -7.69
N ALA A 121 -7.39 -21.28 -7.69
CA ALA A 121 -6.70 -22.02 -8.74
C ALA A 121 -7.34 -23.41 -8.87
N ALA A 122 -7.83 -23.75 -10.08
CA ALA A 122 -8.41 -25.06 -10.33
C ALA A 122 -7.39 -26.14 -9.91
N ARG A 123 -7.81 -27.07 -9.05
CA ARG A 123 -6.94 -28.19 -8.63
C ARG A 123 -6.41 -28.88 -9.90
N PRO A 124 -5.10 -29.12 -10.03
CA PRO A 124 -4.58 -29.91 -11.14
C PRO A 124 -5.29 -31.26 -11.11
N ALA A 125 -5.95 -31.61 -12.22
CA ALA A 125 -6.61 -32.90 -12.39
C ALA A 125 -5.59 -34.00 -12.07
N GLY A 126 -5.95 -34.89 -11.15
CA GLY A 126 -5.05 -35.87 -10.56
C GLY A 126 -4.28 -36.64 -11.63
N ARG A 127 -2.97 -36.81 -11.42
CA ARG A 127 -2.15 -37.73 -12.20
C ARG A 127 -2.80 -39.11 -12.13
N VAL A 128 -3.16 -39.65 -13.29
CA VAL A 128 -3.55 -41.06 -13.45
C VAL A 128 -2.35 -41.90 -12.99
N PRO A 129 -2.49 -42.86 -12.07
CA PRO A 129 -1.38 -43.72 -11.67
C PRO A 129 -0.94 -44.55 -12.88
N ALA A 130 0.28 -44.28 -13.35
CA ALA A 130 0.98 -45.12 -14.31
C ALA A 130 1.45 -46.38 -13.56
N GLY A 131 0.74 -47.49 -13.71
CA GLY A 131 1.11 -48.75 -13.07
C GLY A 131 0.03 -49.81 -13.15
N ALA A 132 -0.20 -50.34 -14.35
CA ALA A 132 -0.90 -51.60 -14.53
C ALA A 132 -0.40 -52.25 -15.83
N HIS A 133 0.76 -52.92 -15.77
CA HIS A 133 1.17 -54.02 -16.63
C HIS A 133 2.22 -54.85 -15.91
#